data_AF-A0A2G3E094-F1
#
_entry.id   AF-A0A2G3E094-F1
#
_cell.length_a   1.000
_cell.length_b   1.000
_cell.length_c   1.000
_cell.angle_alpha   90.00
_cell.angle_beta   90.00
_cell.angle_gamma   90.00
#
_symmetry.space_group_name_H-M   'P 1'
#
loop_
_entity.id
_entity.type
_entity.pdbx_description
1 polymer ?
#
loop_
_entity_poly.entity_id
_entity_poly.type
_entity_poly.pdbx_seq_one_letter_code
_entity_poly.pdbx_strand_id
1 'polypeptide(L)'
;MAVINKDLLSLKDIADFCNTSSTSVSNWRTRDKDHERFPLPYQEISGTPLWKPDDIIEFLKIKFGEDFDVIATGNMTKKTIAVTGRPKGGKSFFSSRMVKDKTGFMRLFCGNASDKTACPIYIKISDYTTTESFVFHSDFNSIYSEDQDEDILKVKARVSALVNSNFQQSDIDKMHEIEDTIWMMREIEKRFENRRDSDTYIDTYQKPSEFTARILRKYKLGSIEIIDTPGVAGKVDASRIAKSDIYFFLLKSDNSDEAETIKSIVDSLKADIATSKAAFLYKKEGYFMTEKKYDEARTSVREDMKAYNDLFADLRKNIISTELDLCDPAEHCIVFPTMDAEDMTLAEEQFLKDIGEKLDEAFQTDTDEIYDKKYHEVIEQYGQTAKDFAIKVLSDIPKHDIGNGDKVFSTEDVVAGHHDRVMTGDNYMFHSDLRMAYKKESNLLEQYFSQFKIEDYKESWQQVIIKYLYRKLSSSVRTDRGLGIGIHPWEEKPARTMLVEESIFADSILAAISGVESNMRNIPYRNALRSNNIESATWNCVACTDDNEALLKLDLVKDSLLNVKVSSRQEMVLCRYVGGLRKVAEYEVIKKMGYSDSETKGIVKALSF
;
A
#
# COMPACT_ATOMS: atom_id res chain seq x y z
N MET A 1 15.74 24.05 -4.79
CA MET A 1 14.73 23.05 -5.19
C MET A 1 14.12 22.38 -3.95
N ALA A 2 12.86 22.64 -3.57
CA ALA A 2 12.31 22.12 -2.31
C ALA A 2 11.10 21.21 -2.54
N VAL A 3 10.97 20.17 -1.71
CA VAL A 3 9.78 19.31 -1.67
C VAL A 3 8.82 19.88 -0.64
N ILE A 4 7.58 20.18 -1.05
CA ILE A 4 6.55 20.68 -0.13
C ILE A 4 5.85 19.50 0.53
N ASN A 5 6.21 19.25 1.78
CA ASN A 5 5.67 18.21 2.65
C ASN A 5 4.50 18.72 3.51
N LYS A 6 3.61 19.55 2.95
CA LYS A 6 2.43 20.09 3.64
C LYS A 6 1.22 20.01 2.72
N ASP A 7 0.04 19.81 3.29
CA ASP A 7 -1.17 19.64 2.48
C ASP A 7 -1.93 20.93 2.21
N LEU A 8 -1.76 21.92 3.08
CA LEU A 8 -2.18 23.29 2.87
C LEU A 8 -1.04 24.22 3.26
N LEU A 9 -0.86 25.27 2.47
CA LEU A 9 0.15 26.28 2.70
C LEU A 9 -0.49 27.54 3.24
N SER A 10 0.00 28.01 4.38
CA SER A 10 -0.24 29.39 4.83
C SER A 10 0.65 30.37 4.07
N LEU A 11 0.35 31.66 4.20
CA LEU A 11 1.22 32.75 3.71
C LEU A 11 2.68 32.60 4.18
N LYS A 12 2.88 32.13 5.40
CA LYS A 12 4.21 31.90 5.96
C LYS A 12 4.89 30.72 5.26
N ASP A 13 4.16 29.63 5.04
CA ASP A 13 4.71 28.45 4.39
C ASP A 13 5.15 28.75 2.95
N ILE A 14 4.35 29.50 2.19
CA ILE A 14 4.70 29.94 0.83
C ILE A 14 5.94 30.83 0.86
N ALA A 15 6.03 31.73 1.85
CA ALA A 15 7.12 32.67 1.99
C ALA A 15 8.45 31.97 2.31
N ASP A 16 8.43 31.09 3.31
CA ASP A 16 9.58 30.29 3.75
C ASP A 16 10.11 29.45 2.57
N PHE A 17 9.19 28.82 1.82
CA PHE A 17 9.51 27.99 0.68
C PHE A 17 10.07 28.79 -0.52
N CYS A 18 9.56 29.99 -0.80
CA CYS A 18 10.08 30.87 -1.84
C CYS A 18 11.32 31.68 -1.38
N ASN A 19 11.85 31.41 -0.18
CA ASN A 19 12.91 32.19 0.47
C ASN A 19 12.63 33.71 0.43
N THR A 20 11.41 34.09 0.78
CA THR A 20 10.93 35.48 0.77
C THR A 20 10.14 35.80 2.04
N SER A 21 9.62 37.02 2.16
CA SER A 21 8.81 37.44 3.32
C SER A 21 7.32 37.16 3.11
N SER A 22 6.57 36.88 4.19
CA SER A 22 5.09 36.76 4.13
C SER A 22 4.43 38.02 3.54
N THR A 23 5.04 39.19 3.74
CA THR A 23 4.61 40.46 3.14
C THR A 23 4.75 40.45 1.62
N SER A 24 5.83 39.87 1.09
CA SER A 24 6.02 39.69 -0.36
C SER A 24 4.94 38.82 -0.97
N VAL A 25 4.60 37.70 -0.33
CA VAL A 25 3.54 36.78 -0.80
C VAL A 25 2.16 37.45 -0.71
N SER A 26 1.89 38.20 0.36
CA SER A 26 0.67 39.00 0.49
C SER A 26 0.55 40.07 -0.61
N ASN A 27 1.68 40.68 -1.00
CA ASN A 27 1.73 41.60 -2.12
C ASN A 27 1.46 40.90 -3.46
N TRP A 28 1.90 39.65 -3.67
CA TRP A 28 1.54 38.86 -4.86
C TRP A 28 0.03 38.62 -4.92
N ARG A 29 -0.59 38.22 -3.81
CA ARG A 29 -2.05 38.07 -3.71
C ARG A 29 -2.82 39.35 -4.08
N THR A 30 -2.23 40.52 -3.81
CA THR A 30 -2.90 41.82 -4.05
C THR A 30 -2.61 42.38 -5.45
N ARG A 31 -1.37 42.29 -5.94
CA ARG A 31 -0.93 42.87 -7.22
C ARG A 31 -1.21 41.97 -8.43
N ASP A 32 -1.16 40.65 -8.24
CA ASP A 32 -1.38 39.68 -9.31
C ASP A 32 -2.86 39.23 -9.39
N LYS A 33 -3.73 39.84 -8.58
CA LYS A 33 -5.18 39.58 -8.50
C LYS A 33 -5.93 40.02 -9.76
N ASP A 34 -5.49 41.11 -10.37
CA ASP A 34 -6.12 41.71 -11.56
C ASP A 34 -5.76 40.97 -12.87
N HIS A 35 -4.90 39.95 -12.80
CA HIS A 35 -4.50 39.11 -13.93
C HIS A 35 -4.76 37.61 -13.70
N GLU A 36 -5.52 37.23 -12.67
CA GLU A 36 -5.83 35.83 -12.30
C GLU A 36 -4.59 34.94 -12.09
N ARG A 37 -3.41 35.53 -11.80
CA ARG A 37 -2.17 34.73 -11.73
C ARG A 37 -1.99 34.08 -10.36
N PHE A 38 -2.27 34.80 -9.26
CA PHE A 38 -2.13 34.22 -7.91
C PHE A 38 -3.40 33.42 -7.54
N PRO A 39 -3.29 32.17 -7.06
CA PRO A 39 -4.46 31.32 -6.84
C PRO A 39 -5.33 31.87 -5.71
N LEU A 40 -6.64 31.69 -5.84
CA LEU A 40 -7.56 31.98 -4.75
C LEU A 40 -7.29 31.01 -3.58
N PRO A 41 -7.43 31.47 -2.32
CA PRO A 41 -7.25 30.59 -1.19
C PRO A 41 -8.31 29.48 -1.23
N TYR A 42 -7.84 28.25 -0.99
CA TYR A 42 -8.67 27.06 -0.87
C TYR A 42 -9.62 27.17 0.34
N GLN A 43 -9.13 27.74 1.44
CA GLN A 43 -9.91 28.00 2.65
C GLN A 43 -9.42 29.26 3.35
N GLU A 44 -10.34 30.01 3.97
CA GLU A 44 -10.00 31.08 4.92
C GLU A 44 -10.45 30.69 6.32
N ILE A 45 -9.53 30.26 7.17
CA ILE A 45 -9.80 29.94 8.59
C ILE A 45 -9.45 31.17 9.41
N SER A 46 -10.43 31.76 10.09
CA SER A 46 -10.24 32.91 10.99
C SER A 46 -9.44 34.07 10.35
N GLY A 47 -9.69 34.35 9.06
CA GLY A 47 -9.00 35.41 8.30
C GLY A 47 -7.60 35.06 7.81
N THR A 48 -7.11 33.84 8.07
CA THR A 48 -5.85 33.34 7.51
C THR A 48 -6.14 32.51 6.25
N PRO A 49 -5.72 32.97 5.07
CA PRO A 49 -5.88 32.22 3.83
C PRO A 49 -4.92 31.03 3.78
N LEU A 50 -5.43 29.90 3.31
CA LEU A 50 -4.71 28.65 3.08
C LEU A 50 -4.88 28.23 1.62
N TRP A 51 -3.81 27.73 1.01
CA TRP A 51 -3.80 27.29 -0.38
C TRP A 51 -3.42 25.82 -0.50
N LYS A 52 -3.90 25.17 -1.56
CA LYS A 52 -3.32 23.90 -1.95
C LYS A 52 -1.89 24.11 -2.46
N PRO A 53 -0.96 23.21 -2.12
CA PRO A 53 0.38 23.23 -2.66
C PRO A 53 0.43 23.23 -4.19
N ASP A 54 -0.42 22.44 -4.85
CA ASP A 54 -0.43 22.32 -6.32
C ASP A 54 -0.79 23.66 -7.00
N ASP A 55 -1.84 24.34 -6.53
CA ASP A 55 -2.25 25.65 -7.05
C ASP A 55 -1.14 26.70 -6.91
N ILE A 56 -0.41 26.65 -5.79
CA ILE A 56 0.74 27.53 -5.53
C ILE A 56 1.91 27.18 -6.43
N ILE A 57 2.22 25.90 -6.61
CA ILE A 57 3.31 25.46 -7.49
C ILE A 57 3.05 25.89 -8.93
N GLU A 58 1.82 25.72 -9.43
CA GLU A 58 1.44 26.14 -10.77
C GLU A 58 1.65 27.65 -10.96
N PHE A 59 1.19 28.46 -10.00
CA PHE A 59 1.45 29.89 -10.02
C PHE A 59 2.94 30.22 -10.04
N LEU A 60 3.74 29.55 -9.21
CA LEU A 60 5.16 29.85 -9.11
C LEU A 60 5.94 29.43 -10.36
N LYS A 61 5.53 28.34 -11.01
CA LYS A 61 6.04 27.96 -12.35
C LYS A 61 5.74 29.05 -13.38
N ILE A 62 4.53 29.62 -13.38
CA ILE A 62 4.18 30.75 -14.27
C ILE A 62 4.98 32.00 -13.92
N LYS A 63 5.17 32.29 -12.62
CA LYS A 63 5.81 33.52 -12.14
C LYS A 63 7.32 33.54 -12.35
N PHE A 64 7.98 32.40 -12.11
CA PHE A 64 9.44 32.29 -12.10
C PHE A 64 10.00 31.48 -13.28
N GLY A 65 9.15 30.95 -14.16
CA GLY A 65 9.55 30.18 -15.35
C GLY A 65 9.80 28.70 -15.06
N GLU A 66 10.19 27.95 -16.10
CA GLU A 66 10.44 26.49 -16.03
C GLU A 66 11.62 26.11 -15.10
N ASP A 67 12.45 27.08 -14.71
CA ASP A 67 13.53 26.90 -13.73
C ASP A 67 13.00 26.77 -12.28
N PHE A 68 11.69 27.03 -12.06
CA PHE A 68 11.04 26.85 -10.76
C PHE A 68 10.63 25.39 -10.53
N ASP A 69 11.61 24.59 -10.13
CA ASP A 69 11.47 23.15 -10.00
C ASP A 69 11.00 22.77 -8.58
N VAL A 70 9.69 22.75 -8.33
CA VAL A 70 9.12 22.39 -7.02
C VAL A 70 7.97 21.42 -7.19
N ILE A 71 7.92 20.45 -6.28
CA ILE A 71 6.91 19.41 -6.23
C ILE A 71 6.33 19.34 -4.82
N ALA A 72 5.00 19.30 -4.73
CA ALA A 72 4.28 19.08 -3.49
C ALA A 72 3.82 17.63 -3.41
N THR A 73 4.10 17.01 -2.28
CA THR A 73 3.95 15.57 -2.13
C THR A 73 2.79 15.20 -1.23
N GLY A 74 2.25 16.17 -0.47
CA GLY A 74 1.20 15.92 0.53
C GLY A 74 1.69 14.85 1.50
N ASN A 75 2.65 15.21 2.36
CA ASN A 75 3.43 14.26 3.16
C ASN A 75 2.66 13.76 4.38
N MET A 76 1.53 13.09 4.13
CA MET A 76 0.83 12.38 5.18
C MET A 76 0.68 10.91 4.80
N THR A 77 1.01 10.04 5.76
CA THR A 77 1.05 8.60 5.60
C THR A 77 -0.34 8.06 5.25
N LYS A 78 -0.35 7.06 4.39
CA LYS A 78 -1.56 6.30 4.04
C LYS A 78 -1.66 5.05 4.90
N LYS A 79 -2.89 4.70 5.31
CA LYS A 79 -3.21 3.39 5.89
C LYS A 79 -4.20 2.65 5.00
N THR A 80 -4.08 1.33 4.96
CA THR A 80 -4.82 0.47 4.03
C THR A 80 -5.67 -0.55 4.78
N ILE A 81 -6.93 -0.66 4.40
CA ILE A 81 -7.92 -1.58 4.97
C ILE A 81 -8.35 -2.56 3.87
N ALA A 82 -8.17 -3.86 4.07
CA ALA A 82 -8.72 -4.87 3.18
C ALA A 82 -10.06 -5.39 3.72
N VAL A 83 -11.09 -5.43 2.87
CA VAL A 83 -12.37 -6.04 3.20
C VAL A 83 -12.57 -7.26 2.31
N THR A 84 -12.59 -8.44 2.92
CA THR A 84 -12.68 -9.72 2.23
C THR A 84 -13.92 -10.47 2.71
N GLY A 85 -14.53 -11.24 1.82
CA GLY A 85 -15.70 -12.03 2.16
C GLY A 85 -16.52 -12.41 0.94
N ARG A 86 -17.48 -13.32 1.15
CA ARG A 86 -18.34 -13.84 0.07
C ARG A 86 -19.14 -12.74 -0.64
N PRO A 87 -19.59 -13.00 -1.89
CA PRO A 87 -20.54 -12.11 -2.57
C PRO A 87 -21.77 -11.83 -1.70
N LYS A 88 -22.36 -10.64 -1.89
CA LYS A 88 -23.60 -10.22 -1.20
C LYS A 88 -23.50 -10.21 0.33
N GLY A 89 -22.29 -10.06 0.87
CA GLY A 89 -22.03 -9.93 2.31
C GLY A 89 -22.37 -8.56 2.88
N GLY A 90 -22.34 -7.52 2.06
CA GLY A 90 -22.42 -6.12 2.51
C GLY A 90 -21.07 -5.40 2.57
N LYS A 91 -20.02 -5.90 1.89
CA LYS A 91 -18.68 -5.28 1.88
C LYS A 91 -18.70 -3.81 1.46
N SER A 92 -19.33 -3.51 0.32
CA SER A 92 -19.45 -2.14 -0.18
C SER A 92 -20.32 -1.24 0.72
N PHE A 93 -21.23 -1.83 1.51
CA PHE A 93 -21.99 -1.10 2.54
C PHE A 93 -21.12 -0.69 3.74
N PHE A 94 -20.14 -1.52 4.14
CA PHE A 94 -19.14 -1.08 5.11
C PHE A 94 -18.37 0.12 4.59
N SER A 95 -17.86 0.05 3.35
CA SER A 95 -17.07 1.12 2.75
C SER A 95 -17.86 2.43 2.60
N SER A 96 -19.17 2.37 2.34
CA SER A 96 -20.02 3.57 2.22
C SER A 96 -20.13 4.38 3.52
N ARG A 97 -19.82 3.79 4.69
CA ARG A 97 -19.84 4.52 5.98
C ARG A 97 -18.56 5.27 6.27
N MET A 98 -17.52 4.99 5.49
CA MET A 98 -16.24 5.65 5.59
C MET A 98 -16.18 6.93 4.74
N VAL A 99 -17.12 7.13 3.82
CA VAL A 99 -17.15 8.25 2.87
C VAL A 99 -18.27 9.25 3.18
N LYS A 100 -18.10 10.50 2.71
CA LYS A 100 -19.05 11.59 2.95
C LYS A 100 -20.37 11.41 2.20
N ASP A 101 -20.31 11.25 0.88
CA ASP A 101 -21.50 11.00 0.05
C ASP A 101 -21.85 9.50 0.02
N LYS A 102 -22.44 9.03 1.12
CA LYS A 102 -22.92 7.65 1.27
C LYS A 102 -23.86 7.24 0.13
N THR A 103 -24.85 8.07 -0.19
CA THR A 103 -25.91 7.73 -1.15
C THR A 103 -25.37 7.65 -2.57
N GLY A 104 -24.54 8.61 -3.00
CA GLY A 104 -23.88 8.55 -4.30
C GLY A 104 -22.95 7.36 -4.42
N PHE A 105 -22.15 7.10 -3.39
CA PHE A 105 -21.25 5.94 -3.33
C PHE A 105 -22.02 4.62 -3.46
N MET A 106 -23.11 4.47 -2.70
CA MET A 106 -23.96 3.27 -2.74
C MET A 106 -24.61 3.08 -4.12
N ARG A 107 -25.09 4.15 -4.75
CA ARG A 107 -25.66 4.05 -6.11
C ARG A 107 -24.63 3.57 -7.12
N LEU A 108 -23.38 3.97 -6.96
CA LEU A 108 -22.31 3.61 -7.89
C LEU A 108 -21.79 2.19 -7.64
N PHE A 109 -21.53 1.80 -6.39
CA PHE A 109 -20.78 0.57 -6.08
C PHE A 109 -21.58 -0.53 -5.35
N CYS A 110 -22.71 -0.22 -4.72
CA CYS A 110 -23.51 -1.25 -4.04
C CYS A 110 -24.51 -1.90 -5.00
N GLY A 111 -24.35 -3.21 -5.21
CA GLY A 111 -25.37 -4.04 -5.86
C GLY A 111 -26.44 -4.42 -4.84
N ASN A 112 -27.69 -3.99 -5.04
CA ASN A 112 -28.84 -4.40 -4.24
C ASN A 112 -29.12 -5.91 -4.40
N ALA A 113 -28.28 -6.77 -3.83
CA ALA A 113 -28.23 -8.22 -3.98
C ALA A 113 -27.80 -8.77 -5.37
N SER A 114 -27.33 -7.91 -6.27
CA SER A 114 -26.61 -8.30 -7.51
C SER A 114 -25.10 -8.30 -7.31
N ASP A 115 -24.38 -9.15 -8.07
CA ASP A 115 -22.92 -9.17 -8.07
C ASP A 115 -22.41 -7.97 -8.89
N LYS A 116 -22.32 -6.80 -8.24
CA LYS A 116 -21.97 -5.54 -8.91
C LYS A 116 -20.46 -5.29 -8.99
N THR A 117 -19.70 -5.70 -7.99
CA THR A 117 -18.23 -5.51 -7.95
C THR A 117 -17.52 -6.49 -8.88
N ALA A 118 -17.36 -6.13 -10.17
CA ALA A 118 -16.71 -6.96 -11.20
C ALA A 118 -15.17 -7.00 -11.11
N CYS A 119 -14.58 -5.99 -10.48
CA CYS A 119 -13.15 -5.90 -10.18
C CYS A 119 -12.93 -5.27 -8.81
N PRO A 120 -11.73 -5.38 -8.23
CA PRO A 120 -11.37 -4.65 -7.01
C PRO A 120 -11.53 -3.14 -7.18
N ILE A 121 -11.97 -2.51 -6.10
CA ILE A 121 -12.17 -1.07 -6.01
C ILE A 121 -11.29 -0.56 -4.87
N TYR A 122 -10.38 0.35 -5.20
CA TYR A 122 -9.50 1.02 -4.25
C TYR A 122 -10.12 2.36 -3.88
N ILE A 123 -10.66 2.44 -2.67
CA ILE A 123 -11.42 3.60 -2.18
C ILE A 123 -10.49 4.48 -1.39
N LYS A 124 -9.97 5.53 -2.03
CA LYS A 124 -9.00 6.48 -1.48
C LYS A 124 -9.75 7.62 -0.81
N ILE A 125 -9.75 7.63 0.52
CA ILE A 125 -10.49 8.60 1.33
C ILE A 125 -9.52 9.62 1.91
N SER A 126 -9.74 10.90 1.63
CA SER A 126 -8.85 11.98 2.07
C SER A 126 -9.58 13.30 2.26
N ASP A 127 -9.19 14.07 3.27
CA ASP A 127 -9.65 15.47 3.46
C ASP A 127 -9.24 16.37 2.27
N TYR A 128 -8.28 15.94 1.43
CA TYR A 128 -7.81 16.67 0.25
C TYR A 128 -8.62 16.44 -1.01
N THR A 129 -9.52 15.46 -1.00
CA THR A 129 -10.38 15.18 -2.15
C THR A 129 -11.34 16.36 -2.34
N THR A 130 -11.15 17.15 -3.41
CA THR A 130 -12.08 18.24 -3.72
C THR A 130 -13.34 17.79 -4.41
N THR A 131 -13.21 16.81 -5.29
CA THR A 131 -14.30 16.31 -6.11
C THR A 131 -14.27 14.80 -6.09
N GLU A 132 -15.38 14.18 -5.69
CA GLU A 132 -15.50 12.72 -5.68
C GLU A 132 -15.52 12.19 -7.12
N SER A 133 -14.62 11.26 -7.41
CA SER A 133 -14.35 10.78 -8.77
C SER A 133 -13.81 9.36 -8.78
N PHE A 134 -13.74 8.76 -9.97
CA PHE A 134 -13.18 7.43 -10.17
C PHE A 134 -12.40 7.30 -11.49
N VAL A 135 -11.44 6.39 -11.52
CA VAL A 135 -10.57 6.09 -12.65
C VAL A 135 -10.49 4.58 -12.86
N PHE A 136 -10.69 4.14 -14.10
CA PHE A 136 -10.56 2.74 -14.49
C PHE A 136 -9.15 2.42 -14.96
N HIS A 137 -8.59 1.30 -14.50
CA HIS A 137 -7.26 0.82 -14.87
C HIS A 137 -7.31 -0.63 -15.36
N SER A 138 -6.53 -0.93 -16.42
CA SER A 138 -6.41 -2.27 -16.97
C SER A 138 -5.14 -2.45 -17.78
N ASP A 139 -4.45 -3.58 -17.62
CA ASP A 139 -3.33 -4.00 -18.48
C ASP A 139 -3.76 -4.91 -19.66
N PHE A 140 -5.07 -5.08 -19.87
CA PHE A 140 -5.63 -5.96 -20.91
C PHE A 140 -5.01 -5.71 -22.30
N ASN A 141 -4.89 -4.45 -22.70
CA ASN A 141 -4.34 -4.11 -24.02
C ASN A 141 -2.86 -4.50 -24.17
N SER A 142 -2.10 -4.58 -23.07
CA SER A 142 -0.72 -5.05 -23.05
C SER A 142 -0.66 -6.56 -23.28
N ILE A 143 -1.50 -7.32 -22.57
CA ILE A 143 -1.59 -8.79 -22.68
C ILE A 143 -2.04 -9.24 -24.07
N TYR A 144 -2.96 -8.50 -24.68
CA TYR A 144 -3.57 -8.83 -25.98
C TYR A 144 -3.07 -7.90 -27.11
N SER A 145 -1.84 -7.40 -27.00
CA SER A 145 -1.29 -6.35 -27.88
C SER A 145 -1.26 -6.76 -29.36
N GLU A 146 -0.83 -7.99 -29.66
CA GLU A 146 -0.67 -8.50 -31.04
C GLU A 146 -1.93 -9.18 -31.61
N ASP A 147 -2.96 -9.43 -30.81
CA ASP A 147 -4.14 -10.17 -31.24
C ASP A 147 -4.99 -9.39 -32.26
N GLN A 148 -5.43 -10.12 -33.29
CA GLN A 148 -6.22 -9.63 -34.42
C GLN A 148 -7.68 -10.13 -34.41
N ASP A 149 -8.08 -10.86 -33.38
CA ASP A 149 -9.46 -11.32 -33.20
C ASP A 149 -10.42 -10.13 -33.06
N GLU A 150 -11.54 -10.16 -33.78
CA GLU A 150 -12.47 -9.02 -33.87
C GLU A 150 -13.08 -8.66 -32.51
N ASP A 151 -13.41 -9.67 -31.68
CA ASP A 151 -13.93 -9.43 -30.33
C ASP A 151 -12.87 -8.79 -29.45
N ILE A 152 -11.62 -9.27 -29.53
CA ILE A 152 -10.49 -8.72 -28.78
C ILE A 152 -10.22 -7.27 -29.20
N LEU A 153 -10.19 -6.98 -30.51
CA LEU A 153 -9.99 -5.61 -31.01
C LEU A 153 -11.09 -4.65 -30.55
N LYS A 154 -12.34 -5.10 -30.55
CA LYS A 154 -13.48 -4.33 -30.04
C LYS A 154 -13.34 -4.03 -28.56
N VAL A 155 -12.96 -5.01 -27.74
CA VAL A 155 -12.72 -4.81 -26.31
C VAL A 155 -11.52 -3.89 -26.08
N LYS A 156 -10.41 -4.05 -26.81
CA LYS A 156 -9.22 -3.18 -26.72
C LYS A 156 -9.56 -1.72 -26.98
N ALA A 157 -10.39 -1.45 -27.99
CA ALA A 157 -10.84 -0.09 -28.31
C ALA A 157 -11.66 0.53 -27.17
N ARG A 158 -12.57 -0.25 -26.55
CA ARG A 158 -13.34 0.21 -25.37
C ARG A 158 -12.43 0.47 -24.17
N VAL A 159 -11.50 -0.44 -23.89
CA VAL A 159 -10.52 -0.28 -22.81
C VAL A 159 -9.73 1.02 -23.03
N SER A 160 -9.16 1.24 -24.21
CA SER A 160 -8.40 2.47 -24.53
C SER A 160 -9.21 3.76 -24.32
N ALA A 161 -10.51 3.74 -24.57
CA ALA A 161 -11.38 4.91 -24.39
C ALA A 161 -11.73 5.19 -22.91
N LEU A 162 -11.58 4.20 -22.03
CA LEU A 162 -12.00 4.29 -20.63
C LEU A 162 -10.81 4.40 -19.66
N VAL A 163 -9.68 3.75 -19.97
CA VAL A 163 -8.53 3.69 -19.04
C VAL A 163 -7.93 5.06 -18.79
N ASN A 164 -7.50 5.28 -17.55
CA ASN A 164 -6.79 6.49 -17.09
C ASN A 164 -7.56 7.81 -17.29
N SER A 165 -8.86 7.74 -17.61
CA SER A 165 -9.77 8.88 -17.66
C SER A 165 -10.42 9.11 -16.30
N ASN A 166 -10.54 10.37 -15.89
CA ASN A 166 -11.15 10.74 -14.62
C ASN A 166 -12.65 11.04 -14.81
N PHE A 167 -13.51 10.27 -14.15
CA PHE A 167 -14.96 10.39 -14.21
C PHE A 167 -15.52 10.90 -12.88
N GLN A 168 -16.59 11.68 -12.92
CA GLN A 168 -17.24 12.18 -11.70
C GLN A 168 -18.04 11.06 -11.03
N GLN A 169 -18.16 11.07 -9.70
CA GLN A 169 -18.99 10.08 -8.99
C GLN A 169 -20.45 10.05 -9.49
N SER A 170 -20.96 11.16 -10.02
CA SER A 170 -22.29 11.25 -10.62
C SER A 170 -22.43 10.53 -11.97
N ASP A 171 -21.33 10.13 -12.63
CA ASP A 171 -21.33 9.53 -13.97
C ASP A 171 -21.67 8.02 -13.92
N ILE A 172 -22.90 7.72 -13.50
CA ILE A 172 -23.41 6.34 -13.36
C ILE A 172 -23.35 5.57 -14.69
N ASP A 173 -23.67 6.24 -15.80
CA ASP A 173 -23.65 5.62 -17.14
C ASP A 173 -22.24 5.16 -17.54
N LYS A 174 -21.21 5.93 -17.15
CA LYS A 174 -19.81 5.55 -17.42
C LYS A 174 -19.37 4.38 -16.56
N MET A 175 -19.85 4.31 -15.32
CA MET A 175 -19.60 3.14 -14.48
C MET A 175 -20.22 1.88 -15.08
N HIS A 176 -21.46 1.94 -15.58
CA HIS A 176 -22.08 0.81 -16.28
C HIS A 176 -21.28 0.41 -17.54
N GLU A 177 -20.79 1.38 -18.31
CA GLU A 177 -19.95 1.11 -19.48
C GLU A 177 -18.65 0.39 -19.11
N ILE A 178 -18.03 0.76 -17.98
CA ILE A 178 -16.84 0.11 -17.42
C ILE A 178 -17.17 -1.31 -16.96
N GLU A 179 -18.25 -1.51 -16.19
CA GLU A 179 -18.68 -2.84 -15.74
C GLU A 179 -18.90 -3.79 -16.93
N ASP A 180 -19.63 -3.34 -17.95
CA ASP A 180 -19.84 -4.11 -19.18
C ASP A 180 -18.53 -4.46 -19.88
N THR A 181 -17.59 -3.52 -19.92
CA THR A 181 -16.27 -3.74 -20.53
C THR A 181 -15.47 -4.78 -19.75
N ILE A 182 -15.49 -4.72 -18.41
CA ILE A 182 -14.83 -5.72 -17.55
C ILE A 182 -15.43 -7.10 -17.79
N TRP A 183 -16.75 -7.24 -17.86
CA TRP A 183 -17.40 -8.53 -18.14
C TRP A 183 -16.99 -9.09 -19.50
N MET A 184 -16.92 -8.25 -20.53
CA MET A 184 -16.40 -8.66 -21.84
C MET A 184 -14.95 -9.15 -21.74
N MET A 185 -14.08 -8.42 -21.04
CA MET A 185 -12.69 -8.85 -20.81
C MET A 185 -12.63 -10.23 -20.13
N ARG A 186 -13.43 -10.46 -19.09
CA ARG A 186 -13.48 -11.76 -18.38
C ARG A 186 -13.96 -12.90 -19.28
N GLU A 187 -14.90 -12.65 -20.19
CA GLU A 187 -15.31 -13.65 -21.18
C GLU A 187 -14.18 -13.97 -22.17
N ILE A 188 -13.39 -12.98 -22.58
CA ILE A 188 -12.22 -13.22 -23.43
C ILE A 188 -11.19 -14.07 -22.70
N GLU A 189 -10.84 -13.73 -21.46
CA GLU A 189 -9.84 -14.45 -20.67
C GLU A 189 -10.20 -15.92 -20.45
N LYS A 190 -11.49 -16.22 -20.21
CA LYS A 190 -11.98 -17.60 -20.12
C LYS A 190 -11.76 -18.42 -21.40
N ARG A 191 -11.70 -17.77 -22.57
CA ARG A 191 -11.41 -18.45 -23.85
C ARG A 191 -9.93 -18.80 -24.00
N PHE A 192 -9.04 -18.16 -23.24
CA PHE A 192 -7.59 -18.27 -23.38
C PHE A 192 -6.91 -18.65 -22.06
N GLU A 193 -7.20 -19.84 -21.54
CA GLU A 193 -6.67 -20.36 -20.25
C GLU A 193 -5.12 -20.38 -20.15
N ASN A 194 -4.41 -20.33 -21.28
CA ASN A 194 -2.94 -20.30 -21.31
C ASN A 194 -2.34 -18.90 -21.05
N ARG A 195 -3.17 -17.87 -20.93
CA ARG A 195 -2.73 -16.49 -20.66
C ARG A 195 -3.10 -16.11 -19.23
N ARG A 196 -2.31 -15.21 -18.63
CA ARG A 196 -2.67 -14.62 -17.34
C ARG A 196 -3.89 -13.72 -17.51
N ASP A 197 -4.76 -13.70 -16.50
CA ASP A 197 -5.84 -12.72 -16.40
C ASP A 197 -5.27 -11.29 -16.32
N SER A 198 -6.00 -10.33 -16.89
CA SER A 198 -5.64 -8.92 -16.81
C SER A 198 -5.77 -8.40 -15.38
N ASP A 199 -4.79 -7.58 -15.00
CA ASP A 199 -4.90 -6.76 -13.82
C ASP A 199 -5.82 -5.59 -14.13
N THR A 200 -6.89 -5.47 -13.36
CA THR A 200 -8.02 -4.60 -13.67
C THR A 200 -8.64 -4.16 -12.36
N TYR A 201 -8.77 -2.85 -12.17
CA TYR A 201 -9.26 -2.26 -10.94
C TYR A 201 -9.78 -0.84 -11.17
N ILE A 202 -10.49 -0.32 -10.17
CA ILE A 202 -11.00 1.05 -10.16
C ILE A 202 -10.44 1.77 -8.95
N ASP A 203 -9.81 2.91 -9.17
CA ASP A 203 -9.47 3.86 -8.12
C ASP A 203 -10.64 4.82 -7.93
N THR A 204 -11.05 5.06 -6.69
CA THR A 204 -12.05 6.07 -6.37
C THR A 204 -11.48 7.06 -5.36
N TYR A 205 -11.77 8.34 -5.55
CA TYR A 205 -11.30 9.42 -4.70
C TYR A 205 -12.50 9.99 -3.96
N GLN A 206 -12.48 9.90 -2.63
CA GLN A 206 -13.63 10.14 -1.78
C GLN A 206 -13.30 11.14 -0.67
N LYS A 207 -14.30 11.93 -0.28
CA LYS A 207 -14.22 12.74 0.95
C LYS A 207 -14.54 11.86 2.17
N PRO A 208 -13.91 12.10 3.33
CA PRO A 208 -14.18 11.30 4.52
C PRO A 208 -15.54 11.61 5.12
N SER A 209 -16.20 10.58 5.66
CA SER A 209 -17.28 10.75 6.61
C SER A 209 -16.77 11.41 7.90
N GLU A 210 -17.66 11.86 8.78
CA GLU A 210 -17.24 12.42 10.08
C GLU A 210 -16.42 11.43 10.89
N PHE A 211 -16.83 10.16 10.90
CA PHE A 211 -16.10 9.07 11.54
C PHE A 211 -14.67 8.96 11.00
N THR A 212 -14.52 8.87 9.68
CA THR A 212 -13.20 8.73 9.03
C THR A 212 -12.34 9.96 9.21
N ALA A 213 -12.92 11.17 9.15
CA ALA A 213 -12.20 12.42 9.37
C ALA A 213 -11.60 12.49 10.78
N ARG A 214 -12.28 11.96 11.81
CA ARG A 214 -11.71 11.83 13.16
C ARG A 214 -10.50 10.88 13.17
N ILE A 215 -10.59 9.74 12.49
CA ILE A 215 -9.47 8.77 12.41
C ILE A 215 -8.27 9.41 11.70
N LEU A 216 -8.49 10.04 10.54
CA LEU A 216 -7.44 10.73 9.79
C LEU A 216 -6.72 11.76 10.66
N ARG A 217 -7.47 12.59 11.40
CA ARG A 217 -6.89 13.60 12.31
C ARG A 217 -6.18 12.99 13.51
N LYS A 218 -6.78 11.98 14.16
CA LYS A 218 -6.21 11.32 15.35
C LYS A 218 -4.84 10.72 15.06
N TYR A 219 -4.70 10.10 13.89
CA TYR A 219 -3.48 9.41 13.47
C TYR A 219 -2.61 10.22 12.49
N LYS A 220 -2.98 11.48 12.21
CA LYS A 220 -2.27 12.38 11.28
C LYS A 220 -2.04 11.75 9.90
N LEU A 221 -3.07 11.07 9.39
CA LEU A 221 -3.02 10.34 8.13
C LEU A 221 -3.51 11.20 6.97
N GLY A 222 -2.85 11.03 5.82
CA GLY A 222 -3.15 11.72 4.55
C GLY A 222 -4.38 11.16 3.88
N SER A 223 -4.47 9.84 3.96
CA SER A 223 -5.56 9.09 3.40
C SER A 223 -5.71 7.76 4.11
N ILE A 224 -6.91 7.21 4.01
CA ILE A 224 -7.19 5.81 4.24
C ILE A 224 -7.60 5.24 2.88
N GLU A 225 -7.02 4.11 2.49
CA GLU A 225 -7.48 3.36 1.33
C GLU A 225 -8.20 2.10 1.79
N ILE A 226 -9.39 1.88 1.25
CA ILE A 226 -10.14 0.64 1.47
C ILE A 226 -10.12 -0.16 0.18
N ILE A 227 -9.63 -1.39 0.24
CA ILE A 227 -9.63 -2.33 -0.87
C ILE A 227 -10.91 -3.16 -0.77
N ASP A 228 -11.93 -2.77 -1.53
CA ASP A 228 -13.17 -3.54 -1.66
C ASP A 228 -12.98 -4.59 -2.76
N THR A 229 -12.99 -5.85 -2.35
CA THR A 229 -12.75 -6.98 -3.25
C THR A 229 -14.07 -7.48 -3.87
N PRO A 230 -14.05 -8.02 -5.10
CA PRO A 230 -15.18 -8.77 -5.62
C PRO A 230 -15.62 -9.87 -4.65
N GLY A 231 -16.86 -10.34 -4.77
CA GLY A 231 -17.29 -11.52 -4.04
C GLY A 231 -16.43 -12.74 -4.38
N VAL A 232 -15.72 -13.29 -3.40
CA VAL A 232 -14.77 -14.39 -3.60
C VAL A 232 -15.35 -15.71 -3.09
N ALA A 233 -15.60 -16.66 -3.99
CA ALA A 233 -15.92 -18.04 -3.65
C ALA A 233 -14.61 -18.85 -3.49
N GLY A 234 -13.80 -18.51 -2.49
CA GLY A 234 -12.55 -19.21 -2.17
C GLY A 234 -11.34 -18.88 -3.08
N LYS A 235 -11.53 -18.13 -4.19
CA LYS A 235 -10.45 -17.59 -5.02
C LYS A 235 -10.19 -16.12 -4.68
N VAL A 236 -9.38 -15.87 -3.65
CA VAL A 236 -8.85 -14.53 -3.39
C VAL A 236 -7.53 -14.36 -4.10
N ASP A 237 -7.44 -13.33 -4.94
CA ASP A 237 -6.15 -12.85 -5.42
C ASP A 237 -5.43 -12.12 -4.27
N ALA A 238 -4.76 -12.89 -3.42
CA ALA A 238 -4.11 -12.44 -2.20
C ALA A 238 -3.17 -11.25 -2.44
N SER A 239 -2.53 -11.22 -3.61
CA SER A 239 -1.58 -10.18 -3.96
C SER A 239 -2.21 -8.79 -4.15
N ARG A 240 -3.55 -8.68 -4.30
CA ARG A 240 -4.25 -7.38 -4.41
C ARG A 240 -4.55 -6.73 -3.07
N ILE A 241 -4.71 -7.54 -2.02
CA ILE A 241 -4.96 -7.10 -0.66
C ILE A 241 -3.74 -7.29 0.25
N ALA A 242 -2.62 -7.73 -0.31
CA ALA A 242 -1.32 -7.76 0.34
C ALA A 242 -0.97 -6.37 0.89
N LYS A 243 -0.08 -6.33 1.88
CA LYS A 243 0.35 -5.05 2.51
C LYS A 243 -0.74 -4.20 3.20
N SER A 244 -1.93 -4.75 3.49
CA SER A 244 -2.96 -4.00 4.23
C SER A 244 -2.61 -3.90 5.71
N ASP A 245 -2.82 -2.74 6.34
CA ASP A 245 -2.58 -2.55 7.78
C ASP A 245 -3.58 -3.34 8.64
N ILE A 246 -4.80 -3.51 8.13
CA ILE A 246 -5.85 -4.31 8.76
C ILE A 246 -6.67 -5.09 7.72
N TYR A 247 -7.07 -6.30 8.11
CA TYR A 247 -7.95 -7.18 7.35
C TYR A 247 -9.29 -7.37 8.07
N PHE A 248 -10.39 -7.09 7.38
CA PHE A 248 -11.74 -7.42 7.83
C PHE A 248 -12.29 -8.60 7.03
N PHE A 249 -12.58 -9.70 7.73
CA PHE A 249 -13.19 -10.90 7.16
C PHE A 249 -14.70 -10.88 7.43
N LEU A 250 -15.49 -10.62 6.39
CA LEU A 250 -16.94 -10.55 6.48
C LEU A 250 -17.57 -11.93 6.34
N LEU A 251 -18.25 -12.35 7.41
CA LEU A 251 -18.85 -13.68 7.59
C LEU A 251 -20.37 -13.61 7.68
N LYS A 252 -21.05 -14.70 7.32
CA LYS A 252 -22.48 -14.95 7.54
C LYS A 252 -22.68 -16.18 8.43
N SER A 253 -23.92 -16.41 8.81
CA SER A 253 -24.34 -17.60 9.55
C SER A 253 -24.60 -18.76 8.58
N ASP A 254 -23.56 -19.46 8.10
CA ASP A 254 -23.66 -20.77 7.44
C ASP A 254 -22.32 -21.54 7.58
N ASN A 255 -22.30 -22.59 8.42
CA ASN A 255 -21.08 -22.96 9.14
C ASN A 255 -20.05 -23.88 8.45
N SER A 256 -20.32 -24.55 7.32
CA SER A 256 -19.31 -25.45 6.69
C SER A 256 -18.53 -24.77 5.56
N ASP A 257 -19.24 -24.25 4.56
CA ASP A 257 -18.60 -23.75 3.34
C ASP A 257 -17.91 -22.40 3.59
N GLU A 258 -18.40 -21.66 4.59
CA GLU A 258 -17.82 -20.41 5.04
C GLU A 258 -16.47 -20.64 5.72
N ALA A 259 -16.38 -21.63 6.61
CA ALA A 259 -15.13 -22.00 7.28
C ALA A 259 -14.04 -22.40 6.28
N GLU A 260 -14.36 -23.23 5.29
CA GLU A 260 -13.40 -23.60 4.23
C GLU A 260 -12.98 -22.40 3.38
N THR A 261 -13.92 -21.50 3.08
CA THR A 261 -13.63 -20.27 2.33
C THR A 261 -12.67 -19.38 3.12
N ILE A 262 -12.95 -19.09 4.39
CA ILE A 262 -12.09 -18.26 5.23
C ILE A 262 -10.71 -18.91 5.37
N LYS A 263 -10.67 -20.23 5.59
CA LYS A 263 -9.40 -20.96 5.68
C LYS A 263 -8.56 -20.80 4.42
N SER A 264 -9.16 -20.98 3.23
CA SER A 264 -8.47 -20.76 1.95
C SER A 264 -7.95 -19.32 1.80
N ILE A 265 -8.75 -18.33 2.20
CA ILE A 265 -8.38 -16.92 2.15
C ILE A 265 -7.21 -16.64 3.09
N VAL A 266 -7.32 -17.08 4.34
CA VAL A 266 -6.27 -16.92 5.35
C VAL A 266 -5.01 -17.63 4.90
N ASP A 267 -5.09 -18.89 4.45
CA ASP A 267 -3.96 -19.66 3.92
C ASP A 267 -3.23 -18.91 2.80
N SER A 268 -3.98 -18.25 1.92
CA SER A 268 -3.43 -17.45 0.82
C SER A 268 -2.79 -16.13 1.29
N LEU A 269 -3.17 -15.64 2.47
CA LEU A 269 -2.75 -14.35 3.03
C LEU A 269 -1.86 -14.49 4.27
N LYS A 270 -1.50 -15.70 4.70
CA LYS A 270 -0.76 -15.94 5.95
C LYS A 270 0.50 -15.08 6.04
N ALA A 271 1.26 -15.02 4.95
CA ALA A 271 2.47 -14.23 4.85
C ALA A 271 2.22 -12.72 5.00
N ASP A 272 1.03 -12.24 4.62
CA ASP A 272 0.63 -10.85 4.70
C ASP A 272 -0.07 -10.48 6.02
N ILE A 273 -0.87 -11.36 6.60
CA ILE A 273 -1.62 -11.06 7.83
C ILE A 273 -0.70 -11.03 9.04
N ALA A 274 0.46 -11.68 8.98
CA ALA A 274 1.25 -11.90 10.18
C ALA A 274 1.84 -10.65 10.83
N THR A 275 1.90 -9.52 10.11
CA THR A 275 2.28 -8.22 10.66
C THR A 275 1.14 -7.20 10.65
N SER A 276 -0.09 -7.64 10.41
CA SER A 276 -1.28 -6.81 10.33
C SER A 276 -2.28 -7.16 11.42
N LYS A 277 -3.24 -6.26 11.65
CA LYS A 277 -4.40 -6.59 12.47
C LYS A 277 -5.47 -7.30 11.64
N ALA A 278 -6.29 -8.10 12.30
CA ALA A 278 -7.43 -8.75 11.67
C ALA A 278 -8.67 -8.73 12.57
N ALA A 279 -9.84 -8.65 11.95
CA ALA A 279 -11.11 -8.79 12.66
C ALA A 279 -12.15 -9.50 11.78
N PHE A 280 -13.09 -10.17 12.44
CA PHE A 280 -14.16 -10.92 11.79
C PHE A 280 -15.46 -10.14 11.90
N LEU A 281 -15.96 -9.61 10.80
CA LEU A 281 -17.25 -8.95 10.75
C LEU A 281 -18.33 -10.02 10.58
N TYR A 282 -19.11 -10.31 11.62
CA TYR A 282 -20.10 -11.38 11.55
C TYR A 282 -21.50 -10.80 11.34
N LYS A 283 -22.10 -11.09 10.18
CA LYS A 283 -23.43 -10.61 9.84
C LYS A 283 -24.47 -11.27 10.72
N LYS A 284 -25.13 -10.49 11.56
CA LYS A 284 -26.25 -10.95 12.40
C LYS A 284 -27.53 -10.26 11.95
N GLU A 285 -28.46 -11.05 11.40
CA GLU A 285 -29.78 -10.55 11.04
C GLU A 285 -30.59 -10.27 12.31
N GLY A 286 -31.22 -9.09 12.39
CA GLY A 286 -32.04 -8.70 13.53
C GLY A 286 -32.20 -7.18 13.69
N TYR A 287 -33.15 -6.79 14.54
CA TYR A 287 -33.39 -5.39 14.88
C TYR A 287 -32.76 -5.03 16.23
N PHE A 288 -31.56 -4.45 16.20
CA PHE A 288 -30.80 -4.02 17.38
C PHE A 288 -31.11 -2.57 17.77
N MET A 289 -32.39 -2.29 18.06
CA MET A 289 -32.86 -0.92 18.32
C MET A 289 -32.45 -0.33 19.68
N THR A 290 -31.72 -1.09 20.51
CA THR A 290 -31.23 -0.63 21.83
C THR A 290 -29.82 -1.15 22.06
N GLU A 291 -29.03 -0.43 22.87
CA GLU A 291 -27.67 -0.84 23.25
C GLU A 291 -27.65 -2.23 23.88
N LYS A 292 -28.58 -2.51 24.79
CA LYS A 292 -28.76 -3.84 25.39
C LYS A 292 -28.92 -4.97 24.34
N LYS A 293 -29.73 -4.74 23.30
CA LYS A 293 -29.93 -5.74 22.23
C LYS A 293 -28.68 -5.91 21.37
N TYR A 294 -27.91 -4.84 21.17
CA TYR A 294 -26.63 -4.92 20.47
C TYR A 294 -25.58 -5.69 21.29
N ASP A 295 -25.53 -5.49 22.61
CA ASP A 295 -24.65 -6.25 23.51
C ASP A 295 -25.04 -7.74 23.62
N GLU A 296 -26.34 -8.05 23.63
CA GLU A 296 -26.85 -9.42 23.51
C GLU A 296 -26.41 -10.05 22.18
N ALA A 297 -26.45 -9.29 21.08
CA ALA A 297 -25.95 -9.74 19.78
C ALA A 297 -24.43 -9.95 19.78
N ARG A 298 -23.64 -9.07 20.43
CA ARG A 298 -22.18 -9.26 20.60
C ARG A 298 -21.88 -10.57 21.30
N THR A 299 -22.59 -10.86 22.38
CA THR A 299 -22.44 -12.10 23.14
C THR A 299 -22.78 -13.32 22.29
N SER A 300 -23.93 -13.29 21.60
CA SER A 300 -24.35 -14.39 20.72
C SER A 300 -23.37 -14.62 19.57
N VAL A 301 -22.87 -13.57 18.93
CA VAL A 301 -21.89 -13.68 17.85
C VAL A 301 -20.58 -14.27 18.35
N ARG A 302 -20.10 -13.84 19.53
CA ARG A 302 -18.91 -14.43 20.15
C ARG A 302 -19.10 -15.92 20.41
N GLU A 303 -20.28 -16.35 20.83
CA GLU A 303 -20.60 -17.78 21.01
C GLU A 303 -20.63 -18.54 19.68
N ASP A 304 -21.29 -17.98 18.65
CA ASP A 304 -21.32 -18.57 17.30
C ASP A 304 -19.89 -18.74 16.74
N MET A 305 -19.02 -17.75 16.96
CA MET A 305 -17.65 -17.73 16.47
C MET A 305 -16.70 -18.70 17.18
N LYS A 306 -17.05 -19.24 18.37
CA LYS A 306 -16.22 -20.26 19.05
C LYS A 306 -16.00 -21.51 18.20
N ALA A 307 -16.96 -21.86 17.33
CA ALA A 307 -16.81 -22.97 16.39
C ALA A 307 -15.64 -22.77 15.40
N TYR A 308 -15.23 -21.52 15.14
CA TYR A 308 -14.13 -21.18 14.26
C TYR A 308 -12.77 -21.13 14.96
N ASN A 309 -12.72 -21.20 16.30
CA ASN A 309 -11.46 -21.14 17.04
C ASN A 309 -10.53 -22.32 16.70
N ASP A 310 -11.09 -23.50 16.45
CA ASP A 310 -10.32 -24.69 16.08
C ASP A 310 -9.86 -24.68 14.61
N LEU A 311 -10.47 -23.84 13.76
CA LEU A 311 -10.17 -23.74 12.32
C LEU A 311 -8.69 -23.39 12.08
N PHE A 312 -8.09 -22.64 13.00
CA PHE A 312 -6.71 -22.14 12.93
C PHE A 312 -5.81 -22.71 14.02
N ALA A 313 -6.18 -23.84 14.64
CA ALA A 313 -5.39 -24.46 15.70
C ALA A 313 -3.96 -24.81 15.26
N ASP A 314 -3.76 -25.18 13.98
CA ASP A 314 -2.44 -25.48 13.43
C ASP A 314 -1.52 -24.27 13.38
N LEU A 315 -2.06 -23.06 13.22
CA LEU A 315 -1.27 -21.83 13.28
C LEU A 315 -0.73 -21.60 14.70
N ARG A 316 -1.48 -21.93 15.75
CA ARG A 316 -1.08 -21.69 17.15
C ARG A 316 0.19 -22.44 17.58
N LYS A 317 0.62 -23.45 16.82
CA LYS A 317 1.86 -24.21 17.08
C LYS A 317 3.12 -23.42 16.69
N ASN A 318 2.99 -22.44 15.80
CA ASN A 318 4.10 -21.66 15.27
C ASN A 318 4.33 -20.43 16.14
N ILE A 319 5.59 -20.14 16.47
CA ILE A 319 5.96 -18.99 17.30
C ILE A 319 5.46 -17.67 16.69
N ILE A 320 5.54 -17.53 15.37
CA ILE A 320 5.14 -16.31 14.67
C ILE A 320 3.63 -16.08 14.60
N SER A 321 2.83 -17.10 14.90
CA SER A 321 1.37 -17.04 14.75
C SER A 321 0.62 -16.95 16.09
N THR A 322 1.32 -17.02 17.23
CA THR A 322 0.67 -17.08 18.56
C THR A 322 -0.11 -15.82 18.94
N GLU A 323 0.21 -14.69 18.32
CA GLU A 323 -0.36 -13.36 18.63
C GLU A 323 -1.27 -12.85 17.50
N LEU A 324 -1.57 -13.68 16.49
CA LEU A 324 -2.43 -13.26 15.38
C LEU A 324 -3.88 -13.25 15.82
N ASP A 325 -4.57 -12.15 15.53
CA ASP A 325 -6.01 -12.01 15.79
C ASP A 325 -6.82 -13.16 15.12
N LEU A 326 -6.29 -13.73 14.02
CA LEU A 326 -6.84 -14.90 13.34
C LEU A 326 -6.92 -16.17 14.20
N CYS A 327 -6.06 -16.29 15.20
CA CYS A 327 -6.00 -17.46 16.07
C CYS A 327 -7.10 -17.43 17.14
N ASP A 328 -7.80 -16.30 17.33
CA ASP A 328 -8.94 -16.21 18.23
C ASP A 328 -10.13 -15.46 17.59
N PRO A 329 -10.79 -16.05 16.58
CA PRO A 329 -11.91 -15.41 15.89
C PRO A 329 -13.04 -14.94 16.80
N ALA A 330 -13.31 -15.64 17.90
CA ALA A 330 -14.36 -15.28 18.84
C ALA A 330 -14.05 -14.01 19.66
N GLU A 331 -12.78 -13.77 20.00
CA GLU A 331 -12.39 -12.54 20.71
C GLU A 331 -12.22 -11.35 19.77
N HIS A 332 -11.97 -11.60 18.48
CA HIS A 332 -11.78 -10.58 17.45
C HIS A 332 -12.95 -10.44 16.48
N CYS A 333 -14.15 -10.84 16.89
CA CYS A 333 -15.37 -10.66 16.10
C CYS A 333 -16.07 -9.33 16.42
N ILE A 334 -16.64 -8.70 15.39
CA ILE A 334 -17.47 -7.50 15.48
C ILE A 334 -18.83 -7.83 14.86
N VAL A 335 -19.91 -7.46 15.54
CA VAL A 335 -21.27 -7.65 15.02
C VAL A 335 -21.48 -6.73 13.82
N PHE A 336 -21.75 -7.31 12.66
CA PHE A 336 -22.08 -6.54 11.45
C PHE A 336 -23.61 -6.45 11.32
N PRO A 337 -24.22 -5.30 11.65
CA PRO A 337 -25.67 -5.15 11.65
C PRO A 337 -26.21 -4.97 10.22
N THR A 338 -27.50 -5.20 10.05
CA THR A 338 -28.20 -4.76 8.84
C THR A 338 -28.23 -3.23 8.80
N MET A 339 -27.61 -2.68 7.76
CA MET A 339 -27.45 -1.22 7.60
C MET A 339 -28.61 -0.61 6.80
N ASP A 340 -29.04 0.58 7.20
CA ASP A 340 -30.07 1.37 6.53
C ASP A 340 -29.50 2.14 5.33
N ALA A 341 -30.29 2.31 4.27
CA ALA A 341 -29.79 2.94 3.04
C ALA A 341 -29.61 4.45 3.17
N GLU A 342 -30.37 5.11 4.05
CA GLU A 342 -30.42 6.57 4.15
C GLU A 342 -29.86 7.01 5.50
N ASP A 343 -30.43 6.54 6.60
CA ASP A 343 -30.13 7.04 7.93
C ASP A 343 -29.05 6.22 8.67
N MET A 344 -28.49 6.81 9.71
CA MET A 344 -27.60 6.12 10.65
C MET A 344 -28.45 5.56 11.80
N THR A 345 -28.40 4.24 12.00
CA THR A 345 -29.12 3.59 13.11
C THR A 345 -28.23 3.45 14.35
N LEU A 346 -28.83 3.28 15.53
CA LEU A 346 -28.07 3.02 16.76
C LEU A 346 -27.13 1.82 16.63
N ALA A 347 -27.56 0.77 15.91
CA ALA A 347 -26.73 -0.41 15.67
C ALA A 347 -25.50 -0.07 14.81
N GLU A 348 -25.65 0.82 13.83
CA GLU A 348 -24.53 1.31 13.02
C GLU A 348 -23.57 2.18 13.82
N GLU A 349 -24.06 3.03 14.72
CA GLU A 349 -23.21 3.84 15.60
C GLU A 349 -22.34 2.95 16.51
N GLN A 350 -22.93 1.93 17.12
CA GLN A 350 -22.22 0.96 17.96
C GLN A 350 -21.22 0.14 17.14
N PHE A 351 -21.62 -0.27 15.92
CA PHE A 351 -20.71 -0.93 14.99
C PHE A 351 -19.50 -0.06 14.64
N LEU A 352 -19.71 1.22 14.29
CA LEU A 352 -18.61 2.14 13.98
C LEU A 352 -17.72 2.41 15.20
N LYS A 353 -18.26 2.34 16.42
CA LYS A 353 -17.46 2.39 17.65
C LYS A 353 -16.51 1.20 17.74
N ASP A 354 -17.01 -0.03 17.55
CA ASP A 354 -16.19 -1.25 17.57
C ASP A 354 -15.14 -1.26 16.46
N ILE A 355 -15.52 -0.82 15.26
CA ILE A 355 -14.58 -0.61 14.15
C ILE A 355 -13.51 0.42 14.55
N GLY A 356 -13.91 1.53 15.18
CA GLY A 356 -12.98 2.56 15.65
C GLY A 356 -11.95 2.01 16.63
N GLU A 357 -12.38 1.20 17.60
CA GLU A 357 -11.47 0.54 18.56
C GLU A 357 -10.47 -0.38 17.86
N LYS A 358 -10.93 -1.15 16.86
CA LYS A 358 -10.03 -2.05 16.11
C LYS A 358 -9.07 -1.28 15.17
N LEU A 359 -9.53 -0.20 14.54
CA LEU A 359 -8.67 0.69 13.76
C LEU A 359 -7.65 1.38 14.65
N ASP A 360 -8.02 1.71 15.89
CA ASP A 360 -7.10 2.30 16.85
C ASP A 360 -5.94 1.35 17.16
N GLU A 361 -6.19 0.05 17.32
CA GLU A 361 -5.15 -0.96 17.50
C GLU A 361 -4.23 -1.10 16.28
N ALA A 362 -4.79 -0.96 15.07
CA ALA A 362 -4.06 -1.16 13.82
C ALA A 362 -3.23 0.06 13.41
N PHE A 363 -3.69 1.27 13.70
CA PHE A 363 -3.06 2.51 13.23
C PHE A 363 -2.14 3.16 14.26
N GLN A 364 -2.11 2.66 15.50
CA GLN A 364 -1.12 3.07 16.50
C GLN A 364 0.31 2.78 16.02
N THR A 365 1.12 3.83 15.90
CA THR A 365 2.54 3.78 15.52
C THR A 365 3.43 3.14 16.59
N ASP A 366 3.00 3.17 17.85
CA ASP A 366 3.83 2.79 19.00
C ASP A 366 4.05 1.28 19.10
N THR A 367 3.35 0.46 18.30
CA THR A 367 3.54 -0.99 18.34
C THR A 367 4.97 -1.37 17.99
N ASP A 368 5.56 -0.78 16.94
CA ASP A 368 6.93 -1.12 16.55
C ASP A 368 7.97 -0.68 17.58
N GLU A 369 7.74 0.44 18.27
CA GLU A 369 8.58 0.89 19.40
C GLU A 369 8.51 -0.10 20.58
N ILE A 370 7.33 -0.65 20.87
CA ILE A 370 7.15 -1.66 21.93
C ILE A 370 7.93 -2.93 21.60
N TYR A 371 7.85 -3.43 20.37
CA TYR A 371 8.59 -4.62 19.95
C TYR A 371 10.11 -4.36 19.90
N ASP A 372 10.52 -3.17 19.43
CA ASP A 372 11.92 -2.75 19.44
C ASP A 372 12.49 -2.71 20.86
N LYS A 373 11.72 -2.19 21.81
CA LYS A 373 12.11 -2.14 23.22
C LYS A 373 12.25 -3.54 23.82
N LYS A 374 11.26 -4.41 23.63
CA LYS A 374 11.31 -5.82 24.10
C LYS A 374 12.51 -6.58 23.54
N TYR A 375 12.79 -6.37 22.25
CA TYR A 375 13.95 -6.96 21.60
C TYR A 375 15.26 -6.45 22.22
N HIS A 376 15.39 -5.13 22.39
CA HIS A 376 16.56 -4.52 23.00
C HIS A 376 16.79 -5.01 24.43
N GLU A 377 15.75 -5.09 25.25
CA GLU A 377 15.80 -5.65 26.62
C GLU A 377 16.32 -7.09 26.63
N VAL A 378 15.88 -7.93 25.68
CA VAL A 378 16.40 -9.30 25.53
C VAL A 378 17.88 -9.29 25.14
N ILE A 379 18.30 -8.42 24.21
CA ILE A 379 19.72 -8.33 23.84
C ILE A 379 20.58 -7.85 25.01
N GLU A 380 20.13 -6.88 25.81
CA GLU A 380 20.86 -6.40 26.99
C GLU A 380 20.95 -7.49 28.08
N GLN A 381 19.86 -8.19 28.34
CA GLN A 381 19.79 -9.20 29.40
C GLN A 381 20.63 -10.45 29.08
N TYR A 382 20.60 -10.91 27.84
CA TYR A 382 21.23 -12.18 27.42
C TYR A 382 22.54 -11.99 26.64
N GLY A 383 22.91 -10.75 26.34
CA GLY A 383 24.20 -10.37 25.78
C GLY A 383 24.54 -11.10 24.48
N GLN A 384 25.77 -11.61 24.38
CA GLN A 384 26.28 -12.23 23.15
C GLN A 384 25.48 -13.45 22.72
N THR A 385 24.97 -14.26 23.65
CA THR A 385 24.16 -15.45 23.34
C THR A 385 22.93 -15.10 22.52
N ALA A 386 22.23 -14.00 22.87
CA ALA A 386 21.07 -13.54 22.13
C ALA A 386 21.44 -12.92 20.77
N LYS A 387 22.57 -12.20 20.70
CA LYS A 387 23.10 -11.67 19.43
C LYS A 387 23.45 -12.80 18.45
N ASP A 388 24.20 -13.80 18.91
CA ASP A 388 24.60 -14.97 18.11
C ASP A 388 23.38 -15.76 17.63
N PHE A 389 22.39 -15.94 18.51
CA PHE A 389 21.13 -16.59 18.15
C PHE A 389 20.38 -15.81 17.06
N ALA A 390 20.23 -14.50 17.20
CA ALA A 390 19.54 -13.67 16.22
C ALA A 390 20.29 -13.65 14.86
N ILE A 391 21.62 -13.52 14.86
CA ILE A 391 22.45 -13.59 13.65
C ILE A 391 22.32 -14.95 12.98
N LYS A 392 22.30 -16.04 13.76
CA LYS A 392 22.09 -17.39 13.24
C LYS A 392 20.74 -17.51 12.56
N VAL A 393 19.66 -17.09 13.21
CA VAL A 393 18.31 -17.12 12.63
C VAL A 393 18.25 -16.32 11.32
N LEU A 394 18.93 -15.17 11.23
CA LEU A 394 19.03 -14.40 9.98
C LEU A 394 19.87 -15.09 8.90
N SER A 395 20.99 -15.71 9.29
CA SER A 395 21.93 -16.37 8.36
C SER A 395 21.37 -17.65 7.77
N ASP A 396 20.51 -18.34 8.53
CA ASP A 396 19.89 -19.60 8.14
C ASP A 396 18.64 -19.40 7.24
N ILE A 397 18.22 -18.14 6.99
CA ILE A 397 17.14 -17.86 6.02
C ILE A 397 17.59 -18.37 4.63
N PRO A 398 16.79 -19.22 3.95
CA PRO A 398 17.10 -19.71 2.62
C PRO A 398 17.36 -18.58 1.62
N LYS A 399 18.29 -18.81 0.69
CA LYS A 399 18.52 -17.89 -0.42
C LYS A 399 17.45 -18.08 -1.48
N HIS A 400 17.13 -17.01 -2.19
CA HIS A 400 16.37 -17.14 -3.42
C HIS A 400 17.19 -17.86 -4.49
N ASP A 401 16.49 -18.67 -5.27
CA ASP A 401 17.06 -19.32 -6.43
C ASP A 401 17.13 -18.33 -7.60
N ILE A 402 18.25 -17.63 -7.72
CA ILE A 402 18.48 -16.53 -8.66
C ILE A 402 19.75 -16.81 -9.48
N GLY A 403 19.74 -16.47 -10.76
CA GLY A 403 20.92 -16.60 -11.63
C GLY A 403 21.12 -17.98 -12.26
N ASN A 404 20.11 -18.86 -12.18
CA ASN A 404 20.17 -20.23 -12.73
C ASN A 404 19.77 -20.35 -14.20
N GLY A 405 19.37 -19.27 -14.85
CA GLY A 405 19.01 -19.29 -16.28
C GLY A 405 20.23 -19.33 -17.21
N ASP A 406 20.00 -19.75 -18.45
CA ASP A 406 21.05 -19.90 -19.48
C ASP A 406 21.70 -18.56 -19.89
N LYS A 407 21.05 -17.43 -19.59
CA LYS A 407 21.51 -16.08 -19.92
C LYS A 407 21.56 -15.23 -18.66
N VAL A 408 22.62 -14.44 -18.55
CA VAL A 408 22.71 -13.37 -17.55
C VAL A 408 21.87 -12.20 -18.06
N PHE A 409 20.97 -11.70 -17.21
CA PHE A 409 20.22 -10.48 -17.44
C PHE A 409 20.92 -9.34 -16.69
N SER A 410 21.21 -8.26 -17.39
CA SER A 410 22.08 -7.17 -16.96
C SER A 410 21.38 -5.81 -17.00
N THR A 411 22.01 -4.78 -16.45
CA THR A 411 21.52 -3.40 -16.55
C THR A 411 21.44 -2.94 -18.00
N GLU A 412 22.30 -3.44 -18.88
CA GLU A 412 22.30 -3.16 -20.31
C GLU A 412 21.05 -3.72 -20.99
N ASP A 413 20.53 -4.87 -20.54
CA ASP A 413 19.27 -5.42 -21.04
C ASP A 413 18.07 -4.56 -20.61
N VAL A 414 18.12 -3.97 -19.40
CA VAL A 414 17.12 -2.99 -18.95
C VAL A 414 17.18 -1.72 -19.81
N VAL A 415 18.38 -1.18 -20.03
CA VAL A 415 18.60 0.00 -20.89
C VAL A 415 18.06 -0.24 -22.30
N ALA A 416 18.33 -1.43 -22.87
CA ALA A 416 17.83 -1.81 -24.19
C ALA A 416 16.31 -2.04 -24.25
N GLY A 417 15.66 -2.23 -23.09
CA GLY A 417 14.22 -2.41 -22.96
C GLY A 417 13.39 -1.14 -23.13
N HIS A 418 14.01 0.05 -23.12
CA HIS A 418 13.32 1.35 -23.23
C HIS A 418 12.16 1.51 -22.23
N HIS A 419 12.45 1.22 -20.96
CA HIS A 419 11.46 1.29 -19.88
C HIS A 419 11.02 2.73 -19.59
N ASP A 420 9.76 2.90 -19.19
CA ASP A 420 9.23 4.19 -18.73
C ASP A 420 8.99 4.15 -17.22
N ARG A 421 9.35 5.22 -16.52
CA ARG A 421 9.16 5.30 -15.06
C ARG A 421 7.70 5.23 -14.61
N VAL A 422 6.75 5.54 -15.50
CA VAL A 422 5.31 5.52 -15.25
C VAL A 422 4.77 4.16 -15.68
N MET A 423 4.11 3.45 -14.77
CA MET A 423 3.64 2.07 -14.99
C MET A 423 2.87 1.86 -16.30
N THR A 424 2.09 2.85 -16.74
CA THR A 424 1.29 2.78 -17.97
C THR A 424 2.16 2.93 -19.22
N GLY A 425 3.19 3.79 -19.17
CA GLY A 425 4.19 3.91 -20.22
C GLY A 425 5.06 2.65 -20.32
N ASP A 426 5.34 2.02 -19.17
CA ASP A 426 6.10 0.76 -19.08
C ASP A 426 5.30 -0.49 -19.48
N ASN A 427 4.05 -0.32 -19.92
CA ASN A 427 3.13 -1.43 -20.17
C ASN A 427 3.00 -2.39 -18.98
N TYR A 428 3.10 -1.87 -17.76
CA TYR A 428 3.02 -2.57 -16.48
C TYR A 428 4.11 -3.65 -16.26
N MET A 429 5.23 -3.58 -16.98
CA MET A 429 6.28 -4.60 -16.92
C MET A 429 6.93 -4.69 -15.54
N PHE A 430 7.53 -3.61 -15.03
CA PHE A 430 8.12 -3.60 -13.68
C PHE A 430 7.09 -3.71 -12.58
N HIS A 431 5.91 -3.11 -12.77
CA HIS A 431 4.80 -3.22 -11.83
C HIS A 431 4.41 -4.69 -11.57
N SER A 432 4.25 -5.47 -12.65
CA SER A 432 3.92 -6.89 -12.57
C SER A 432 5.04 -7.72 -11.93
N ASP A 433 6.29 -7.46 -12.33
CA ASP A 433 7.45 -8.16 -11.77
C ASP A 433 7.62 -7.88 -10.27
N LEU A 434 7.38 -6.64 -9.84
CA LEU A 434 7.45 -6.23 -8.45
C LEU A 434 6.40 -6.96 -7.60
N ARG A 435 5.16 -7.05 -8.08
CA ARG A 435 4.08 -7.78 -7.40
C ARG A 435 4.45 -9.25 -7.17
N MET A 436 5.07 -9.89 -8.17
CA MET A 436 5.56 -11.26 -8.04
C MET A 436 6.76 -11.37 -7.10
N ALA A 437 7.69 -10.41 -7.15
CA ALA A 437 8.85 -10.35 -6.27
C ALA A 437 8.43 -10.25 -4.79
N TYR A 438 7.46 -9.39 -4.47
CA TYR A 438 6.90 -9.30 -3.13
C TYR A 438 6.34 -10.63 -2.64
N LYS A 439 5.54 -11.30 -3.48
CA LYS A 439 4.96 -12.60 -3.14
C LYS A 439 6.05 -13.65 -2.88
N LYS A 440 7.11 -13.68 -3.69
CA LYS A 440 8.23 -14.63 -3.52
C LYS A 440 8.95 -14.41 -2.18
N GLU A 441 9.29 -13.18 -1.83
CA GLU A 441 9.97 -12.87 -0.56
C GLU A 441 9.08 -13.16 0.65
N SER A 442 7.84 -12.67 0.65
CA SER A 442 6.90 -12.88 1.77
C SER A 442 6.66 -14.37 2.03
N ASN A 443 6.52 -15.17 0.97
CA ASN A 443 6.35 -16.62 1.10
C ASN A 443 7.61 -17.30 1.63
N LEU A 444 8.81 -16.89 1.18
CA LEU A 444 10.07 -17.46 1.68
C LEU A 444 10.23 -17.20 3.19
N LEU A 445 9.97 -15.96 3.62
CA LEU A 445 10.03 -15.59 5.04
C LEU A 445 8.99 -16.36 5.86
N GLU A 446 7.74 -16.42 5.42
CA GLU A 446 6.70 -17.19 6.11
C GLU A 446 7.07 -18.67 6.21
N GLN A 447 7.50 -19.31 5.12
CA GLN A 447 7.87 -20.73 5.11
C GLN A 447 9.04 -21.05 6.03
N TYR A 448 10.04 -20.17 6.09
CA TYR A 448 11.16 -20.33 6.99
C TYR A 448 10.73 -20.14 8.45
N PHE A 449 10.06 -19.04 8.77
CA PHE A 449 9.69 -18.72 10.15
C PHE A 449 8.57 -19.60 10.72
N SER A 450 7.72 -20.17 9.88
CA SER A 450 6.69 -21.15 10.28
C SER A 450 7.27 -22.48 10.76
N GLN A 451 8.56 -22.75 10.56
CA GLN A 451 9.24 -23.94 11.07
C GLN A 451 9.56 -23.85 12.57
N PHE A 452 9.63 -22.63 13.13
CA PHE A 452 9.95 -22.44 14.54
C PHE A 452 8.74 -22.72 15.43
N LYS A 453 8.77 -23.85 16.16
CA LYS A 453 7.70 -24.29 17.05
C LYS A 453 8.00 -23.95 18.52
N ILE A 454 6.94 -23.70 19.28
CA ILE A 454 7.03 -23.39 20.72
C ILE A 454 7.73 -24.52 21.50
N GLU A 455 7.50 -25.78 21.08
CA GLU A 455 8.05 -26.97 21.72
C GLU A 455 9.57 -27.12 21.57
N ASP A 456 10.12 -26.62 20.46
CA ASP A 456 11.55 -26.65 20.15
C ASP A 456 12.31 -25.48 20.80
N TYR A 457 11.65 -24.33 20.96
CA TYR A 457 12.24 -23.09 21.52
C TYR A 457 11.52 -22.68 22.80
N LYS A 458 11.79 -23.42 23.90
CA LYS A 458 11.08 -23.25 25.19
C LYS A 458 11.46 -21.97 25.93
N GLU A 459 12.62 -21.39 25.63
CA GLU A 459 13.06 -20.15 26.28
C GLU A 459 12.31 -18.95 25.70
N SER A 460 11.60 -18.20 26.54
CA SER A 460 10.76 -17.08 26.12
C SER A 460 11.54 -16.02 25.33
N TRP A 461 12.81 -15.77 25.69
CA TRP A 461 13.65 -14.80 25.02
C TRP A 461 13.97 -15.18 23.56
N GLN A 462 14.11 -16.48 23.25
CA GLN A 462 14.30 -16.96 21.87
C GLN A 462 13.04 -16.71 21.04
N GLN A 463 11.87 -16.98 21.62
CA GLN A 463 10.59 -16.73 20.95
C GLN A 463 10.40 -15.23 20.64
N VAL A 464 10.79 -14.35 21.57
CA VAL A 464 10.75 -12.89 21.36
C VAL A 464 11.64 -12.48 20.18
N ILE A 465 12.87 -13.02 20.09
CA ILE A 465 13.77 -12.75 18.97
C ILE A 465 13.16 -13.24 17.65
N ILE A 466 12.69 -14.50 17.58
CA ILE A 466 12.10 -15.08 16.35
C ILE A 466 10.93 -14.21 15.86
N LYS A 467 10.00 -13.85 16.76
CA LYS A 467 8.86 -12.97 16.43
C LYS A 467 9.31 -11.61 15.92
N TYR A 468 10.29 -11.01 16.60
CA TYR A 468 10.82 -9.70 16.24
C TYR A 468 11.44 -9.69 14.84
N LEU A 469 12.30 -10.66 14.55
CA LEU A 469 12.97 -10.81 13.25
C LEU A 469 11.96 -10.96 12.13
N TYR A 470 11.01 -11.89 12.28
CA TYR A 470 9.98 -12.13 11.27
C TYR A 470 9.13 -10.87 11.03
N ARG A 471 8.71 -10.18 12.10
CA ARG A 471 7.92 -8.95 12.01
C ARG A 471 8.69 -7.84 11.29
N LYS A 472 9.96 -7.61 11.64
CA LYS A 472 10.77 -6.54 11.04
C LYS A 472 11.07 -6.80 9.57
N LEU A 473 11.46 -8.03 9.22
CA LEU A 473 11.70 -8.41 7.82
C LEU A 473 10.43 -8.29 6.98
N SER A 474 9.32 -8.87 7.46
CA SER A 474 8.05 -8.85 6.74
C SER A 474 7.49 -7.42 6.61
N SER A 475 7.54 -6.61 7.68
CA SER A 475 7.13 -5.20 7.62
C SER A 475 7.97 -4.40 6.62
N SER A 476 9.29 -4.61 6.61
CA SER A 476 10.18 -3.88 5.70
C SER A 476 9.94 -4.19 4.24
N VAL A 477 9.71 -5.46 3.88
CA VAL A 477 9.31 -5.86 2.52
C VAL A 477 7.97 -5.24 2.12
N ARG A 478 7.11 -4.95 3.10
CA ARG A 478 5.79 -4.34 2.87
C ARG A 478 5.84 -2.82 2.71
N THR A 479 6.82 -2.15 3.30
CA THR A 479 6.97 -0.69 3.20
C THR A 479 7.86 -0.29 2.02
N ASP A 480 7.26 0.23 0.95
CA ASP A 480 7.97 0.81 -0.18
C ASP A 480 8.87 1.96 0.30
N ARG A 481 10.15 1.95 -0.08
CA ARG A 481 11.13 3.00 0.27
C ARG A 481 11.88 3.45 -0.96
N GLY A 482 12.15 4.74 -1.06
CA GLY A 482 12.96 5.29 -2.13
C GLY A 482 13.06 6.80 -2.11
N LEU A 483 13.95 7.33 -2.95
CA LEU A 483 14.22 8.76 -3.05
C LEU A 483 13.26 9.43 -4.02
N GLY A 484 12.88 8.72 -5.08
CA GLY A 484 11.99 9.23 -6.11
C GLY A 484 10.58 9.47 -5.60
N ILE A 485 10.04 10.68 -5.80
CA ILE A 485 8.61 10.95 -5.68
C ILE A 485 8.02 11.34 -7.03
N GLY A 486 6.98 10.62 -7.42
CA GLY A 486 6.14 10.92 -8.56
C GLY A 486 4.84 11.61 -8.14
N ILE A 487 4.52 12.75 -8.76
CA ILE A 487 3.27 13.47 -8.47
C ILE A 487 2.28 13.50 -9.63
N HIS A 488 2.60 12.87 -10.76
CA HIS A 488 1.68 12.84 -11.88
C HIS A 488 0.42 12.03 -11.51
N PRO A 489 -0.80 12.46 -11.90
CA PRO A 489 -2.05 11.74 -11.60
C PRO A 489 -2.12 10.30 -12.12
N TRP A 490 -1.31 9.95 -13.12
CA TRP A 490 -1.23 8.60 -13.71
C TRP A 490 -0.18 7.70 -13.07
N GLU A 491 0.55 8.20 -12.08
CA GLU A 491 1.55 7.41 -11.37
C GLU A 491 0.96 6.71 -10.15
N GLU A 492 1.55 5.57 -9.82
CA GLU A 492 1.31 4.90 -8.55
C GLU A 492 1.71 5.83 -7.39
N LYS A 493 1.03 5.70 -6.24
CA LYS A 493 1.41 6.39 -5.01
C LYS A 493 1.67 5.35 -3.91
N PRO A 494 2.94 5.07 -3.55
CA PRO A 494 4.17 5.66 -4.11
C PRO A 494 4.47 5.16 -5.54
N ALA A 495 5.34 5.88 -6.27
CA ALA A 495 5.69 5.61 -7.67
C ALA A 495 6.61 4.38 -7.81
N ARG A 496 6.09 3.19 -7.53
CA ARG A 496 6.84 1.94 -7.35
C ARG A 496 7.69 1.55 -8.54
N THR A 497 7.20 1.74 -9.77
CA THR A 497 7.97 1.50 -11.00
C THR A 497 9.29 2.29 -10.98
N MET A 498 9.25 3.59 -10.66
CA MET A 498 10.45 4.41 -10.48
C MET A 498 11.32 3.96 -9.30
N LEU A 499 10.71 3.50 -8.20
CA LEU A 499 11.45 3.01 -7.03
C LEU A 499 12.24 1.71 -7.33
N VAL A 500 11.74 0.90 -8.25
CA VAL A 500 12.45 -0.28 -8.77
C VAL A 500 13.64 0.17 -9.62
N GLU A 501 13.42 1.09 -10.56
CA GLU A 501 14.48 1.64 -11.43
C GLU A 501 15.63 2.25 -10.63
N GLU A 502 15.35 3.07 -9.60
CA GLU A 502 16.41 3.63 -8.75
C GLU A 502 17.26 2.55 -8.06
N SER A 503 16.69 1.38 -7.79
CA SER A 503 17.38 0.29 -7.09
C SER A 503 18.19 -0.56 -8.07
N ILE A 504 17.72 -0.69 -9.32
CA ILE A 504 18.49 -1.30 -10.41
C ILE A 504 19.74 -0.45 -10.70
N PHE A 505 19.59 0.88 -10.73
CA PHE A 505 20.67 1.83 -11.01
C PHE A 505 21.20 2.53 -9.75
N ALA A 506 21.22 1.83 -8.61
CA ALA A 506 21.52 2.42 -7.30
C ALA A 506 22.89 3.11 -7.25
N ASP A 507 23.90 2.56 -7.93
CA ASP A 507 25.24 3.14 -8.01
C ASP A 507 25.25 4.48 -8.76
N SER A 508 24.57 4.55 -9.91
CA SER A 508 24.43 5.75 -10.74
C SER A 508 23.65 6.84 -10.01
N ILE A 509 22.55 6.47 -9.35
CA ILE A 509 21.72 7.39 -8.58
C ILE A 509 22.52 7.97 -7.40
N LEU A 510 23.17 7.12 -6.61
CA LEU A 510 23.99 7.57 -5.48
C LEU A 510 25.15 8.44 -5.93
N ALA A 511 25.83 8.10 -7.03
CA ALA A 511 26.92 8.91 -7.57
C ALA A 511 26.44 10.30 -8.01
N ALA A 512 25.26 10.40 -8.63
CA ALA A 512 24.72 11.66 -9.12
C ALA A 512 24.30 12.61 -7.99
N ILE A 513 23.79 12.09 -6.87
CA ILE A 513 23.32 12.91 -5.75
C ILE A 513 24.38 13.14 -4.65
N SER A 514 25.51 12.42 -4.71
CA SER A 514 26.57 12.52 -3.72
C SER A 514 27.18 13.93 -3.69
N GLY A 515 27.30 14.51 -2.49
CA GLY A 515 27.84 15.86 -2.31
C GLY A 515 26.92 16.98 -2.81
N VAL A 516 25.72 16.66 -3.31
CA VAL A 516 24.70 17.63 -3.70
C VAL A 516 23.80 17.93 -2.51
N GLU A 517 23.59 19.22 -2.23
CA GLU A 517 22.63 19.67 -1.21
C GLU A 517 21.25 19.07 -1.49
N SER A 518 20.54 18.64 -0.45
CA SER A 518 19.26 17.92 -0.57
C SER A 518 18.24 18.67 -1.41
N ASN A 519 18.20 19.98 -1.27
CA ASN A 519 17.37 20.89 -2.04
C ASN A 519 17.85 21.12 -3.49
N MET A 520 18.79 20.36 -4.03
CA MET A 520 19.28 20.49 -5.41
C MET A 520 19.37 19.12 -6.10
N ARG A 521 18.92 18.04 -5.45
CA ARG A 521 19.12 16.66 -5.92
C ARG A 521 18.24 16.23 -7.08
N ASN A 522 17.12 16.89 -7.35
CA ASN A 522 16.16 16.30 -8.29
C ASN A 522 16.64 16.37 -9.73
N ILE A 523 17.38 17.41 -10.14
CA ILE A 523 17.99 17.47 -11.48
C ILE A 523 19.04 16.36 -11.64
N PRO A 524 20.05 16.22 -10.75
CA PRO A 524 20.98 15.08 -10.80
C PRO A 524 20.29 13.72 -10.77
N TYR A 525 19.27 13.54 -9.92
CA TYR A 525 18.48 12.31 -9.82
C TYR A 525 17.79 11.97 -11.14
N ARG A 526 17.05 12.92 -11.74
CA ARG A 526 16.39 12.73 -13.05
C ARG A 526 17.41 12.45 -14.15
N ASN A 527 18.54 13.15 -14.15
CA ASN A 527 19.58 12.95 -15.16
C ASN A 527 20.23 11.57 -15.05
N ALA A 528 20.39 11.03 -13.84
CA ALA A 528 20.88 9.67 -13.65
C ALA A 528 19.93 8.63 -14.25
N LEU A 529 18.62 8.76 -14.06
CA LEU A 529 17.63 7.88 -14.70
C LEU A 529 17.65 8.02 -16.24
N ARG A 530 17.65 9.26 -16.77
CA ARG A 530 17.74 9.51 -18.22
C ARG A 530 19.01 8.96 -18.86
N SER A 531 20.14 9.06 -18.15
CA SER A 531 21.42 8.54 -18.63
C SER A 531 21.42 7.01 -18.74
N ASN A 532 20.53 6.35 -17.99
CA ASN A 532 20.26 4.91 -18.07
C ASN A 532 19.07 4.59 -18.99
N ASN A 533 18.73 5.49 -19.92
CA ASN A 533 17.68 5.32 -20.93
C ASN A 533 16.28 5.00 -20.37
N ILE A 534 16.00 5.45 -19.14
CA ILE A 534 14.63 5.48 -18.63
C ILE A 534 13.89 6.63 -19.31
N GLU A 535 12.73 6.33 -19.86
CA GLU A 535 11.88 7.26 -20.57
C GLU A 535 10.83 7.86 -19.62
N SER A 536 10.37 9.07 -19.96
CA SER A 536 9.18 9.66 -19.36
C SER A 536 8.73 10.91 -20.11
N ALA A 537 7.43 11.02 -20.35
CA ALA A 537 6.81 12.25 -20.82
C ALA A 537 6.62 13.30 -19.70
N THR A 538 6.75 12.92 -18.43
CA THR A 538 6.33 13.73 -17.28
C THR A 538 7.48 13.94 -16.29
N TRP A 539 8.72 14.08 -16.77
CA TRP A 539 9.89 14.32 -15.92
C TRP A 539 9.78 15.54 -14.99
N ASN A 540 9.01 16.53 -15.39
CA ASN A 540 8.70 17.73 -14.60
C ASN A 540 7.81 17.44 -13.37
N CYS A 541 7.36 16.20 -13.19
CA CYS A 541 6.58 15.70 -12.06
C CYS A 541 7.39 14.80 -11.11
N VAL A 542 8.72 14.71 -11.28
CA VAL A 542 9.60 13.82 -10.49
C VAL A 542 10.43 14.59 -9.47
N ALA A 543 10.36 14.25 -8.20
CA ALA A 543 11.23 14.79 -7.16
C ALA A 543 12.20 13.75 -6.58
N CYS A 544 13.24 14.23 -5.91
CA CYS A 544 14.12 13.44 -5.07
C CYS A 544 13.98 13.94 -3.63
N THR A 545 13.75 13.04 -2.68
CA THR A 545 13.73 13.36 -1.25
C THR A 545 15.11 13.19 -0.62
N ASP A 546 15.22 13.68 0.61
CA ASP A 546 16.36 13.45 1.49
C ASP A 546 15.95 12.49 2.61
N ASP A 547 15.60 11.26 2.21
CA ASP A 547 15.18 10.20 3.12
C ASP A 547 16.37 9.30 3.46
N ASN A 548 16.74 9.25 4.76
CA ASN A 548 17.90 8.50 5.23
C ASN A 548 17.72 6.98 5.08
N GLU A 549 16.51 6.45 5.22
CA GLU A 549 16.26 5.02 5.01
C GLU A 549 16.34 4.66 3.53
N ALA A 550 15.85 5.53 2.64
CA ALA A 550 15.99 5.35 1.20
C ALA A 550 17.46 5.39 0.76
N LEU A 551 18.25 6.33 1.29
CA LEU A 551 19.70 6.39 1.06
C LEU A 551 20.39 5.10 1.55
N LEU A 552 20.07 4.65 2.77
CA LEU A 552 20.58 3.40 3.33
C LEU A 552 20.21 2.20 2.44
N LYS A 553 18.97 2.12 1.95
CA LYS A 553 18.52 1.06 1.04
C LYS A 553 19.40 1.01 -0.20
N LEU A 554 19.58 2.13 -0.90
CA LEU A 554 20.40 2.18 -2.12
C LEU A 554 21.86 1.82 -1.85
N ASP A 555 22.41 2.26 -0.72
CA ASP A 555 23.79 1.94 -0.31
C ASP A 555 23.97 0.43 -0.06
N LEU A 556 23.02 -0.21 0.63
CA LEU A 556 23.02 -1.65 0.86
C LEU A 556 22.85 -2.45 -0.45
N VAL A 557 22.00 -1.96 -1.36
CA VAL A 557 21.84 -2.54 -2.71
C VAL A 557 23.15 -2.49 -3.48
N LYS A 558 23.81 -1.32 -3.50
CA LYS A 558 25.10 -1.11 -4.14
C LYS A 558 26.17 -2.07 -3.60
N ASP A 559 26.26 -2.17 -2.27
CA ASP A 559 27.34 -2.90 -1.62
C ASP A 559 27.17 -4.42 -1.60
N SER A 560 25.92 -4.90 -1.63
CA SER A 560 25.58 -6.30 -1.37
C SER A 560 24.87 -6.99 -2.53
N LEU A 561 24.13 -6.26 -3.36
CA LEU A 561 23.18 -6.86 -4.31
C LEU A 561 23.57 -6.61 -5.76
N LEU A 562 24.14 -5.48 -6.15
CA LEU A 562 24.48 -5.17 -7.56
C LEU A 562 25.35 -6.23 -8.26
N ASN A 563 26.19 -6.94 -7.52
CA ASN A 563 27.07 -8.00 -8.07
C ASN A 563 26.42 -9.39 -8.12
N VAL A 564 25.22 -9.58 -7.56
CA VAL A 564 24.52 -10.87 -7.59
C VAL A 564 23.98 -11.10 -9.00
N LYS A 565 24.42 -12.18 -9.66
CA LYS A 565 23.96 -12.53 -11.01
C LYS A 565 22.46 -12.83 -11.01
N VAL A 566 21.76 -12.37 -12.03
CA VAL A 566 20.33 -12.61 -12.27
C VAL A 566 20.12 -13.05 -13.72
N SER A 567 19.03 -13.75 -14.00
CA SER A 567 18.74 -14.35 -15.31
C SER A 567 17.51 -13.78 -16.00
N SER A 568 16.77 -12.91 -15.31
CA SER A 568 15.56 -12.28 -15.83
C SER A 568 15.32 -10.92 -15.19
N ARG A 569 14.48 -10.10 -15.84
CA ARG A 569 14.00 -8.82 -15.28
C ARG A 569 13.33 -9.02 -13.93
N GLN A 570 12.49 -10.05 -13.78
CA GLN A 570 11.83 -10.38 -12.53
C GLN A 570 12.84 -10.68 -11.40
N GLU A 571 13.87 -11.49 -11.69
CA GLU A 571 14.95 -11.76 -10.72
C GLU A 571 15.72 -10.49 -10.35
N MET A 572 15.92 -9.58 -11.30
CA MET A 572 16.54 -8.28 -11.04
C MET A 572 15.70 -7.44 -10.09
N VAL A 573 14.37 -7.36 -10.29
CA VAL A 573 13.46 -6.64 -9.39
C VAL A 573 13.47 -7.26 -7.99
N LEU A 574 13.37 -8.59 -7.91
CA LEU A 574 13.44 -9.32 -6.64
C LEU A 574 14.76 -9.04 -5.90
N CYS A 575 15.89 -9.16 -6.59
CA CYS A 575 17.19 -9.01 -5.97
C CYS A 575 17.49 -7.55 -5.61
N ARG A 576 17.26 -6.60 -6.50
CA ARG A 576 17.71 -5.21 -6.30
C ARG A 576 16.74 -4.39 -5.46
N TYR A 577 15.43 -4.52 -5.69
CA TYR A 577 14.45 -3.72 -4.96
C TYR A 577 14.01 -4.42 -3.68
N VAL A 578 13.39 -5.59 -3.79
CA VAL A 578 12.85 -6.32 -2.62
C VAL A 578 13.98 -6.78 -1.69
N GLY A 579 15.09 -7.27 -2.25
CA GLY A 579 16.30 -7.57 -1.48
C GLY A 579 16.87 -6.34 -0.76
N GLY A 580 16.82 -5.16 -1.38
CA GLY A 580 17.19 -3.90 -0.73
C GLY A 580 16.33 -3.61 0.50
N LEU A 581 15.00 -3.79 0.40
CA LEU A 581 14.08 -3.61 1.53
C LEU A 581 14.37 -4.59 2.68
N ARG A 582 14.66 -5.85 2.35
CA ARG A 582 15.08 -6.84 3.35
C ARG A 582 16.40 -6.45 4.03
N LYS A 583 17.40 -6.01 3.26
CA LYS A 583 18.70 -5.59 3.79
C LYS A 583 18.58 -4.42 4.77
N VAL A 584 17.65 -3.49 4.54
CA VAL A 584 17.35 -2.41 5.50
C VAL A 584 16.86 -2.97 6.84
N ALA A 585 15.93 -3.92 6.84
CA ALA A 585 15.48 -4.57 8.08
C ALA A 585 16.60 -5.34 8.78
N GLU A 586 17.41 -6.10 8.04
CA GLU A 586 18.59 -6.77 8.59
C GLU A 586 19.54 -5.75 9.24
N TYR A 587 19.78 -4.61 8.59
CA TYR A 587 20.59 -3.53 9.14
C TYR A 587 20.02 -2.98 10.45
N GLU A 588 18.73 -2.64 10.49
CA GLU A 588 18.09 -2.09 11.69
C GLU A 588 18.15 -3.07 12.88
N VAL A 589 17.88 -4.35 12.62
CA VAL A 589 17.93 -5.41 13.62
C VAL A 589 19.35 -5.52 14.21
N ILE A 590 20.36 -5.65 13.35
CA ILE A 590 21.76 -5.76 13.79
C ILE A 590 22.20 -4.47 14.50
N LYS A 591 21.80 -3.30 13.99
CA LYS A 591 22.12 -2.01 14.62
C LYS A 591 21.58 -1.92 16.05
N LYS A 592 20.36 -2.41 16.30
CA LYS A 592 19.75 -2.47 17.64
C LYS A 592 20.43 -3.43 18.61
N MET A 593 21.29 -4.32 18.12
CA MET A 593 22.17 -5.13 18.98
C MET A 593 23.38 -4.35 19.52
N GLY A 594 23.57 -3.09 19.09
CA GLY A 594 24.64 -2.20 19.56
C GLY A 594 25.91 -2.21 18.71
N TYR A 595 25.88 -2.75 17.49
CA TYR A 595 27.01 -2.69 16.56
C TYR A 595 27.19 -1.29 15.95
N SER A 596 28.42 -0.92 15.61
CA SER A 596 28.70 0.30 14.82
C SER A 596 28.15 0.17 13.39
N ASP A 597 28.02 1.27 12.66
CA ASP A 597 27.48 1.24 11.29
C ASP A 597 28.35 0.37 10.36
N SER A 598 29.68 0.44 10.51
CA SER A 598 30.63 -0.35 9.72
C SER A 598 30.48 -1.85 9.99
N GLU A 599 30.42 -2.26 11.26
CA GLU A 599 30.21 -3.66 11.66
C GLU A 599 28.85 -4.17 11.18
N THR A 600 27.81 -3.35 11.33
CA THR A 600 26.45 -3.66 10.88
C THR A 600 26.43 -3.93 9.38
N LYS A 601 26.99 -3.04 8.55
CA LYS A 601 27.09 -3.26 7.10
C LYS A 601 27.89 -4.53 6.77
N GLY A 602 28.98 -4.78 7.49
CA GLY A 602 29.79 -5.99 7.32
C GLY A 602 28.99 -7.28 7.54
N ILE A 603 28.20 -7.33 8.62
CA ILE A 603 27.34 -8.47 8.93
C ILE A 603 26.23 -8.61 7.89
N VAL A 604 25.52 -7.53 7.57
CA VAL A 604 24.40 -7.53 6.60
C VAL A 604 24.85 -7.97 5.21
N LYS A 605 26.07 -7.58 4.80
CA LYS A 605 26.66 -8.00 3.52
C LYS A 605 26.98 -9.49 3.48
N ALA A 606 27.30 -10.10 4.63
CA ALA A 606 27.57 -11.53 4.73
C ALA A 606 26.27 -12.37 4.75
N LEU A 607 25.16 -11.79 5.21
CA LEU A 607 23.85 -12.44 5.15
C LEU A 607 23.44 -12.65 3.68
N SER A 608 22.95 -13.84 3.36
CA SER A 608 22.48 -14.11 2.02
C SER A 608 21.12 -13.49 1.72
N PHE A 609 20.89 -13.30 0.43
CA PHE A 609 19.57 -13.05 -0.14
C PHE A 609 19.28 -14.14 -1.16
#